data_AF-A0A6S6TSE2-F1
#
_entry.id   AF-A0A6S6TSE2-F1
#
_cell.length_a   1.000
_cell.length_b   1.000
_cell.length_c   1.000
_cell.angle_alpha   90.00
_cell.angle_beta   90.00
_cell.angle_gamma   90.00
#
_symmetry.space_group_name_H-M   'P 1'
#
loop_
_entity.id
_entity.type
_entity.pdbx_description
1 polymer ?
#
loop_
_entity_poly.entity_id
_entity_poly.type
_entity_poly.pdbx_seq_one_letter_code
_entity_poly.pdbx_strand_id
1 'polypeptide(L)'
;AGGFLAPVLVSSGNNNYIGLFSFYALLNVGIVCIAWFKAWRLLNLLGFVFTFVIAAMWGWSSYQPANFSSVEPFLILFFLFYVAIAILFALRTPVSFKDKVDSTLIFGTPVLGFTLQVALVSEFEYGIAISALVLGGFYLLLGALMWKRFGRAQQLLCETFVVLGVIFTTLAIPFAVDGAMTSAAWAIEGAGVLWISIRQRQWLRRGFAVLLQYAALVSLLIAMGFARPAIDATLFINGQFIAGVLVSVALLISSRLLGADFASKRRYENAVSLVLLFSGLLFLTVCFEAQLLNFRLFDYFVEFHLGYALVVSVALLGAVRIKGWPALRFALPVPVMLMGIACLAVLDAHSSLFT
;
A
#
# COMPACT_ATOMS: atom_id res chain seq x y z
N ALA A 1 17.27 25.75 -27.19
CA ALA A 1 18.24 24.73 -26.76
C ALA A 1 19.41 25.31 -25.94
N GLY A 2 19.94 26.49 -26.24
CA GLY A 2 21.15 27.03 -25.57
C GLY A 2 21.06 27.40 -24.08
N GLY A 3 19.88 27.78 -23.55
CA GLY A 3 19.75 28.24 -22.16
C GLY A 3 19.84 27.15 -21.08
N PHE A 4 19.53 25.88 -21.40
CA PHE A 4 19.52 24.78 -20.43
C PHE A 4 20.90 24.16 -20.19
N LEU A 5 21.83 24.31 -21.15
CA LEU A 5 23.16 23.69 -21.09
C LEU A 5 24.25 24.61 -20.52
N ALA A 6 24.05 25.93 -20.56
CA ALA A 6 25.03 26.92 -20.11
C ALA A 6 25.45 26.74 -18.62
N PRO A 7 24.55 26.44 -17.67
CA PRO A 7 24.94 26.28 -16.27
C PRO A 7 25.64 24.95 -15.98
N VAL A 8 25.32 23.88 -16.71
CA VAL A 8 25.93 22.54 -16.53
C VAL A 8 27.43 22.60 -16.81
N LEU A 9 27.83 23.44 -17.76
CA LEU A 9 29.24 23.68 -18.10
C LEU A 9 29.97 24.51 -17.04
N VAL A 10 29.27 25.39 -16.33
CA VAL A 10 29.85 26.27 -15.29
C VAL A 10 29.88 25.59 -13.91
N SER A 11 28.91 24.72 -13.60
CA SER A 11 28.81 24.07 -12.28
C SER A 11 29.71 22.85 -12.12
N SER A 12 30.25 22.29 -13.21
CA SER A 12 31.05 21.06 -13.23
C SER A 12 32.38 21.13 -12.47
N GLY A 13 32.77 22.31 -11.96
CA GLY A 13 34.03 22.50 -11.21
C GLY A 13 33.93 22.79 -9.71
N ASN A 14 32.75 23.14 -9.16
CA ASN A 14 32.66 23.67 -7.79
C ASN A 14 31.45 23.18 -6.95
N ASN A 15 30.72 22.14 -7.39
CA ASN A 15 29.51 21.61 -6.74
C ASN A 15 28.50 22.67 -6.25
N ASN A 16 28.35 23.78 -6.99
CA ASN A 16 27.43 24.86 -6.65
C ASN A 16 26.00 24.52 -7.12
N TYR A 17 25.39 23.54 -6.47
CA TYR A 17 24.04 23.06 -6.79
C TYR A 17 22.95 24.09 -6.50
N ILE A 18 23.16 24.97 -5.51
CA ILE A 18 22.24 26.07 -5.20
C ILE A 18 22.13 27.02 -6.39
N GLY A 19 23.26 27.39 -7.00
CA GLY A 19 23.27 28.23 -8.20
C GLY A 19 22.58 27.55 -9.39
N LEU A 20 22.84 26.26 -9.61
CA LEU A 20 22.20 25.46 -10.65
C LEU A 20 20.67 25.45 -10.46
N PHE A 21 20.18 25.03 -9.30
CA PHE A 21 18.75 24.93 -9.04
C PHE A 21 18.05 26.29 -9.01
N SER A 22 18.72 27.35 -8.53
CA SER A 22 18.19 28.72 -8.58
C SER A 22 18.01 29.20 -10.03
N PHE A 23 18.95 28.89 -10.92
CA PHE A 23 18.83 29.21 -12.34
C PHE A 23 17.62 28.48 -12.97
N TYR A 24 17.48 27.18 -12.68
CA TYR A 24 16.33 26.41 -13.15
C TYR A 24 15.01 26.92 -12.55
N ALA A 25 15.01 27.36 -11.29
CA ALA A 25 13.85 27.98 -10.66
C ALA A 25 13.42 29.25 -11.42
N LEU A 26 14.37 30.13 -11.73
CA LEU A 26 14.11 31.35 -12.48
C LEU A 26 13.56 31.06 -13.89
N LEU A 27 14.15 30.06 -14.57
CA LEU A 27 13.68 29.61 -15.88
C LEU A 27 12.25 29.08 -15.79
N ASN A 28 11.96 28.25 -14.78
CA ASN A 28 10.64 27.68 -14.55
C ASN A 28 9.59 28.74 -14.19
N VAL A 29 9.95 29.79 -13.44
CA VAL A 29 9.08 30.97 -13.24
C VAL A 29 8.70 31.58 -14.59
N GLY A 30 9.67 31.76 -15.51
CA GLY A 30 9.40 32.24 -16.86
C GLY A 30 8.40 31.34 -17.62
N ILE A 31 8.55 30.01 -17.52
CA ILE A 31 7.63 29.06 -18.14
C ILE A 31 6.22 29.18 -17.53
N VAL A 32 6.10 29.25 -16.20
CA VAL A 32 4.82 29.44 -15.50
C VAL A 32 4.13 30.73 -15.95
N CYS A 33 4.89 31.84 -16.04
CA CYS A 33 4.38 33.12 -16.52
C CYS A 33 3.85 33.02 -17.96
N ILE A 34 4.58 32.36 -18.86
CA ILE A 34 4.12 32.15 -20.25
C ILE A 34 2.89 31.25 -20.29
N ALA A 35 2.86 30.17 -19.49
CA ALA A 35 1.74 29.25 -19.39
C ALA A 35 0.45 29.93 -18.91
N TRP A 36 0.56 31.04 -18.15
CA TRP A 36 -0.59 31.86 -17.75
C TRP A 36 -1.33 32.49 -18.94
N PHE A 37 -0.59 32.82 -20.00
CA PHE A 37 -1.12 33.49 -21.19
C PHE A 37 -1.31 32.53 -22.37
N LYS A 38 -0.50 31.47 -22.48
CA LYS A 38 -0.49 30.59 -23.66
C LYS A 38 -0.15 29.14 -23.32
N ALA A 39 -0.97 28.21 -23.82
CA ALA A 39 -0.82 26.77 -23.59
C ALA A 39 0.23 26.14 -24.54
N TRP A 40 1.52 26.41 -24.31
CA TRP A 40 2.63 25.86 -25.12
C TRP A 40 3.18 24.55 -24.56
N ARG A 41 2.60 23.43 -25.02
CA ARG A 41 2.95 22.08 -24.56
C ARG A 41 4.44 21.74 -24.65
N LEU A 42 5.07 22.02 -25.80
CA LEU A 42 6.47 21.65 -26.03
C LEU A 42 7.43 22.40 -25.09
N LEU A 43 7.13 23.67 -24.78
CA LEU A 43 7.92 24.46 -23.84
C LEU A 43 7.84 23.88 -22.43
N ASN A 44 6.62 23.55 -21.99
CA ASN A 44 6.38 22.96 -20.67
C ASN A 44 7.07 21.60 -20.53
N LEU A 45 6.98 20.74 -21.55
CA LEU A 45 7.61 19.42 -21.54
C LEU A 45 9.14 19.52 -21.54
N LEU A 46 9.72 20.43 -22.33
CA LEU A 46 11.18 20.64 -22.33
C LEU A 46 11.66 21.13 -20.96
N GLY A 47 11.00 22.13 -20.38
CA GLY A 47 11.32 22.59 -19.03
C GLY A 47 11.27 21.44 -18.03
N PHE A 48 10.19 20.65 -18.08
CA PHE A 48 9.95 19.52 -17.19
C PHE A 48 11.09 18.50 -17.27
N VAL A 49 11.39 18.03 -18.49
CA VAL A 49 12.44 17.04 -18.72
C VAL A 49 13.79 17.58 -18.26
N PHE A 50 14.18 18.80 -18.65
CA PHE A 50 15.48 19.33 -18.24
C PHE A 50 15.57 19.51 -16.73
N THR A 51 14.52 20.03 -16.07
CA THR A 51 14.54 20.26 -14.62
C THR A 51 14.70 18.94 -13.86
N PHE A 52 13.84 17.95 -14.13
CA PHE A 52 13.86 16.69 -13.39
C PHE A 52 15.06 15.81 -13.75
N VAL A 53 15.50 15.77 -15.02
CA VAL A 53 16.67 14.98 -15.42
C VAL A 53 17.95 15.57 -14.83
N ILE A 54 18.11 16.89 -14.84
CA ILE A 54 19.29 17.54 -14.24
C ILE A 54 19.29 17.38 -12.72
N ALA A 55 18.14 17.55 -12.06
CA ALA A 55 18.00 17.29 -10.63
C ALA A 55 18.32 15.83 -10.29
N ALA A 56 17.85 14.86 -11.08
CA ALA A 56 18.12 13.44 -10.88
C ALA A 56 19.60 13.09 -11.12
N MET A 57 20.23 13.63 -12.18
CA MET A 57 21.65 13.37 -12.48
C MET A 57 22.56 13.95 -11.39
N TRP A 58 22.29 15.17 -10.93
CA TRP A 58 23.00 15.74 -9.80
C TRP A 58 22.74 14.95 -8.52
N GLY A 59 21.48 14.58 -8.26
CA GLY A 59 21.08 13.78 -7.11
C GLY A 59 21.81 12.43 -7.05
N TRP A 60 21.93 11.74 -8.17
CA TRP A 60 22.63 10.45 -8.26
C TRP A 60 24.14 10.56 -8.03
N SER A 61 24.77 11.62 -8.51
CA SER A 61 26.23 11.75 -8.54
C SER A 61 26.83 12.49 -7.34
N SER A 62 26.08 13.43 -6.76
CA SER A 62 26.63 14.46 -5.88
C SER A 62 25.79 14.72 -4.62
N TYR A 63 24.65 14.06 -4.44
CA TYR A 63 23.82 14.25 -3.26
C TYR A 63 24.51 13.75 -1.99
N GLN A 64 24.31 14.50 -0.92
CA GLN A 64 24.72 14.13 0.43
C GLN A 64 23.56 14.45 1.38
N PRO A 65 23.27 13.61 2.39
CA PRO A 65 22.17 13.84 3.33
C PRO A 65 22.23 15.21 4.04
N ALA A 66 23.43 15.74 4.27
CA ALA A 66 23.64 17.07 4.83
C ALA A 66 23.05 18.22 3.98
N ASN A 67 22.81 18.00 2.68
CA ASN A 67 22.23 18.99 1.78
C ASN A 67 20.69 18.98 1.78
N PHE A 68 20.04 18.08 2.53
CA PHE A 68 18.59 17.90 2.54
C PHE A 68 17.83 19.22 2.72
N SER A 69 18.20 20.04 3.71
CA SER A 69 17.52 21.31 4.02
C SER A 69 17.56 22.32 2.86
N SER A 70 18.58 22.25 2.02
CA SER A 70 18.75 23.15 0.87
C SER A 70 18.09 22.59 -0.39
N VAL A 71 18.07 21.26 -0.58
CA VAL A 71 17.56 20.60 -1.79
C VAL A 71 16.04 20.41 -1.74
N GLU A 72 15.49 20.04 -0.58
CA GLU A 72 14.06 19.78 -0.38
C GLU A 72 13.17 20.97 -0.82
N PRO A 73 13.48 22.24 -0.48
CA PRO A 73 12.68 23.37 -0.94
C PRO A 73 12.68 23.55 -2.46
N PHE A 74 13.80 23.26 -3.14
CA PHE A 74 13.87 23.32 -4.60
C PHE A 74 13.03 22.21 -5.24
N LEU A 75 13.04 21.00 -4.69
CA LEU A 75 12.21 19.91 -5.19
C LEU A 75 10.71 20.25 -5.05
N ILE A 76 10.30 20.73 -3.88
CA ILE A 76 8.92 21.19 -3.64
C ILE A 76 8.55 22.32 -4.62
N LEU A 77 9.44 23.30 -4.80
CA LEU A 77 9.20 24.42 -5.71
C LEU A 77 9.03 23.96 -7.16
N PHE A 78 9.92 23.10 -7.67
CA PHE A 78 9.82 22.55 -9.01
C PHE A 78 8.55 21.73 -9.19
N PHE A 79 8.23 20.87 -8.22
CA PHE A 79 6.98 20.13 -8.19
C PHE A 79 5.77 21.05 -8.30
N LEU A 80 5.70 22.11 -7.48
CA LEU A 80 4.60 23.07 -7.50
C LEU A 80 4.52 23.83 -8.83
N PHE A 81 5.64 24.21 -9.45
CA PHE A 81 5.62 24.83 -10.78
C PHE A 81 4.98 23.92 -11.82
N TYR A 82 5.33 22.63 -11.86
CA TYR A 82 4.80 21.73 -12.86
C TYR A 82 3.35 21.32 -12.60
N VAL A 83 2.92 21.22 -11.33
CA VAL A 83 1.50 21.09 -10.98
C VAL A 83 0.72 22.34 -11.41
N ALA A 84 1.24 23.55 -11.15
CA ALA A 84 0.61 24.80 -11.57
C ALA A 84 0.50 24.90 -13.10
N ILE A 85 1.57 24.56 -13.82
CA ILE A 85 1.58 24.52 -15.29
C ILE A 85 0.53 23.53 -15.81
N ALA A 86 0.45 22.33 -15.23
CA ALA A 86 -0.55 21.33 -15.59
C ALA A 86 -1.99 21.86 -15.42
N ILE A 87 -2.27 22.51 -14.29
CA ILE A 87 -3.58 23.12 -14.01
C ILE A 87 -3.86 24.26 -15.00
N LEU A 88 -2.94 25.20 -15.18
CA LEU A 88 -3.10 26.32 -16.11
C LEU A 88 -3.34 25.85 -17.55
N PHE A 89 -2.60 24.84 -17.98
CA PHE A 89 -2.75 24.24 -19.30
C PHE A 89 -4.13 23.59 -19.47
N ALA A 90 -4.60 22.82 -18.49
CA ALA A 90 -5.92 22.19 -18.51
C ALA A 90 -7.06 23.21 -18.53
N LEU A 91 -6.92 24.33 -17.80
CA LEU A 91 -7.93 25.39 -17.75
C LEU A 91 -8.00 26.24 -19.03
N ARG A 92 -6.90 26.33 -19.79
CA ARG A 92 -6.79 27.18 -20.99
C ARG A 92 -7.03 26.43 -22.30
N THR A 93 -7.03 25.11 -22.29
CA THR A 93 -7.24 24.31 -23.51
C THR A 93 -8.73 24.24 -23.85
N PRO A 94 -9.18 24.70 -25.03
CA PRO A 94 -10.61 24.71 -25.37
C PRO A 94 -11.17 23.29 -25.51
N VAL A 95 -12.38 23.11 -24.97
CA VAL A 95 -13.15 21.84 -24.85
C VAL A 95 -13.31 21.06 -26.17
N SER A 96 -13.10 21.72 -27.32
CA SER A 96 -13.13 21.13 -28.65
C SER A 96 -11.99 20.13 -28.93
N PHE A 97 -10.89 20.15 -28.18
CA PHE A 97 -9.85 19.11 -28.21
C PHE A 97 -10.09 18.14 -27.05
N LYS A 98 -11.11 17.31 -27.21
CA LYS A 98 -11.80 16.56 -26.16
C LYS A 98 -10.96 15.68 -25.22
N ASP A 99 -9.69 15.38 -25.47
CA ASP A 99 -8.98 14.33 -24.71
C ASP A 99 -7.48 14.58 -24.44
N LYS A 100 -7.00 15.83 -24.44
CA LYS A 100 -5.57 16.10 -24.14
C LYS A 100 -5.40 17.00 -22.92
N VAL A 101 -5.76 16.46 -21.76
CA VAL A 101 -4.97 16.73 -20.56
C VAL A 101 -3.51 16.41 -20.91
N ASP A 102 -2.55 17.25 -20.52
CA ASP A 102 -1.15 16.88 -20.71
C ASP A 102 -0.78 15.80 -19.69
N SER A 103 -1.22 14.56 -19.98
CA SER A 103 -1.08 13.40 -19.11
C SER A 103 0.38 13.20 -18.69
N THR A 104 1.33 13.59 -19.54
CA THR A 104 2.75 13.56 -19.22
C THR A 104 3.09 14.43 -18.02
N LEU A 105 2.59 15.67 -17.94
CA LEU A 105 2.85 16.54 -16.79
C LEU A 105 2.01 16.13 -15.57
N ILE A 106 0.73 15.78 -15.77
CA ILE A 106 -0.16 15.45 -14.66
C ILE A 106 0.28 14.18 -13.92
N PHE A 107 0.70 13.15 -14.65
CA PHE A 107 1.17 11.90 -14.05
C PHE A 107 2.69 11.89 -13.85
N GLY A 108 3.47 12.52 -14.73
CA GLY A 108 4.93 12.55 -14.62
C GLY A 108 5.43 13.37 -13.45
N THR A 109 4.81 14.50 -13.15
CA THR A 109 5.21 15.36 -12.01
C THR A 109 5.14 14.64 -10.66
N PRO A 110 4.01 14.01 -10.27
CA PRO A 110 3.97 13.23 -9.05
C PRO A 110 4.91 12.03 -9.05
N VAL A 111 5.05 11.32 -10.19
CA VAL A 111 5.93 10.14 -10.26
C VAL A 111 7.40 10.53 -10.06
N LEU A 112 7.91 11.49 -10.85
CA LEU A 112 9.30 11.93 -10.74
C LEU A 112 9.56 12.68 -9.44
N GLY A 113 8.64 13.57 -9.04
CA GLY A 113 8.74 14.29 -7.77
C GLY A 113 8.81 13.34 -6.58
N PHE A 114 7.90 12.36 -6.50
CA PHE A 114 7.91 11.38 -5.42
C PHE A 114 9.13 10.45 -5.48
N THR A 115 9.60 10.08 -6.67
CA THR A 115 10.81 9.26 -6.81
C THR A 115 12.05 9.97 -6.24
N LEU A 116 12.22 11.26 -6.56
CA LEU A 116 13.30 12.07 -5.99
C LEU A 116 13.10 12.30 -4.49
N GLN A 117 11.86 12.49 -4.05
CA GLN A 117 11.52 12.61 -2.64
C GLN A 117 11.94 11.37 -1.86
N VAL A 118 11.62 10.17 -2.36
CA VAL A 118 12.02 8.89 -1.75
C VAL A 118 13.52 8.82 -1.53
N ALA A 119 14.32 9.27 -2.51
CA ALA A 119 15.77 9.29 -2.40
C ALA A 119 16.29 10.32 -1.38
N LEU A 120 15.59 11.45 -1.21
CA LEU A 120 15.94 12.47 -0.22
C LEU A 120 15.64 12.02 1.21
N VAL A 121 14.52 11.32 1.40
CA VAL A 121 13.98 11.00 2.72
C VAL A 121 14.22 9.55 3.18
N SER A 122 14.99 8.77 2.41
CA SER A 122 15.24 7.35 2.69
C SER A 122 15.92 7.08 4.04
N GLU A 123 16.62 8.08 4.59
CA GLU A 123 17.29 7.97 5.90
C GLU A 123 16.37 8.27 7.09
N PHE A 124 15.18 8.84 6.85
CA PHE A 124 14.21 9.11 7.92
C PHE A 124 13.26 7.93 8.08
N GLU A 125 13.09 7.44 9.32
CA GLU A 125 12.30 6.24 9.66
C GLU A 125 10.92 6.17 8.99
N TYR A 126 10.20 7.30 8.89
CA TYR A 126 8.89 7.39 8.23
C TYR A 126 8.85 8.41 7.09
N GLY A 127 10.02 8.85 6.59
CA GLY A 127 10.12 9.95 5.63
C GLY A 127 9.31 9.70 4.36
N ILE A 128 9.40 8.48 3.82
CA ILE A 128 8.71 8.09 2.59
C ILE A 128 7.19 8.06 2.81
N ALA A 129 6.75 7.47 3.93
CA ALA A 129 5.34 7.35 4.27
C ALA A 129 4.67 8.71 4.49
N ILE A 130 5.32 9.58 5.27
CA ILE A 130 4.84 10.94 5.52
C ILE A 130 4.77 11.71 4.20
N SER A 131 5.80 11.60 3.36
CA SER A 131 5.81 12.24 2.04
C SER A 131 4.66 11.76 1.15
N ALA A 132 4.39 10.45 1.13
CA ALA A 132 3.26 9.88 0.39
C ALA A 132 1.92 10.39 0.94
N LEU A 133 1.77 10.45 2.27
CA LEU A 133 0.55 10.95 2.90
C LEU A 133 0.31 12.44 2.61
N VAL A 134 1.35 13.26 2.73
CA VAL A 134 1.31 14.71 2.42
C VAL A 134 0.96 14.92 0.95
N LEU A 135 1.59 14.18 0.04
CA LEU A 135 1.31 14.26 -1.38
C LEU A 135 -0.11 13.81 -1.71
N GLY A 136 -0.60 12.74 -1.07
CA GLY A 136 -1.96 12.26 -1.19
C GLY A 136 -2.98 13.31 -0.73
N GLY A 137 -2.76 13.88 0.46
CA GLY A 137 -3.58 14.97 1.00
C GLY A 137 -3.57 16.21 0.11
N PHE A 138 -2.41 16.58 -0.45
CA PHE A 138 -2.26 17.69 -1.39
C PHE A 138 -3.13 17.49 -2.64
N TYR A 139 -3.10 16.30 -3.27
CA TYR A 139 -3.91 16.02 -4.45
C TYR A 139 -5.42 15.90 -4.14
N LEU A 140 -5.80 15.31 -3.00
CA LEU A 140 -7.20 15.29 -2.57
C LEU A 140 -7.74 16.72 -2.35
N LEU A 141 -6.95 17.57 -1.69
CA LEU A 141 -7.28 18.97 -1.46
C LEU A 141 -7.40 19.73 -2.79
N LEU A 142 -6.43 19.56 -3.70
CA LEU A 142 -6.49 20.16 -5.04
C LEU A 142 -7.73 19.69 -5.81
N GLY A 143 -8.04 18.39 -5.80
CA GLY A 143 -9.24 17.84 -6.43
C GLY A 143 -10.51 18.48 -5.89
N ALA A 144 -10.63 18.61 -4.56
CA ALA A 144 -11.77 19.25 -3.90
C ALA A 144 -11.88 20.75 -4.25
N LEU A 145 -10.76 21.48 -4.26
CA LEU A 145 -10.71 22.91 -4.61
C LEU A 145 -11.09 23.14 -6.09
N MET A 146 -10.58 22.32 -6.99
CA MET A 146 -10.89 22.38 -8.42
C MET A 146 -12.36 22.03 -8.69
N TRP A 147 -12.89 21.01 -8.02
CA TRP A 147 -14.30 20.64 -8.13
C TRP A 147 -15.22 21.77 -7.66
N LYS A 148 -14.89 22.41 -6.53
CA LYS A 148 -15.66 23.55 -6.00
C LYS A 148 -15.66 24.75 -6.94
N ARG A 149 -14.55 24.99 -7.66
CA ARG A 149 -14.38 26.17 -8.52
C ARG A 149 -14.89 25.98 -9.94
N PHE A 150 -14.65 24.83 -10.55
CA PHE A 150 -14.92 24.58 -11.98
C PHE A 150 -16.00 23.50 -12.22
N GLY A 151 -16.30 22.68 -11.21
CA GLY A 151 -17.32 21.63 -11.28
C GLY A 151 -17.13 20.71 -12.49
N ARG A 152 -18.23 20.45 -13.20
CA ARG A 152 -18.26 19.53 -14.36
C ARG A 152 -17.39 19.99 -15.53
N ALA A 153 -17.04 21.27 -15.64
CA ALA A 153 -16.22 21.78 -16.73
C ALA A 153 -14.81 21.17 -16.76
N GLN A 154 -14.30 20.71 -15.60
CA GLN A 154 -12.97 20.12 -15.45
C GLN A 154 -13.04 18.78 -14.69
N GLN A 155 -14.10 18.01 -14.92
CA GLN A 155 -14.36 16.77 -14.22
C GLN A 155 -13.19 15.78 -14.32
N LEU A 156 -12.63 15.58 -15.52
CA LEU A 156 -11.50 14.66 -15.74
C LEU A 156 -10.27 15.04 -14.91
N LEU A 157 -9.94 16.33 -14.80
CA LEU A 157 -8.83 16.81 -14.01
C LEU A 157 -9.06 16.57 -12.51
N CYS A 158 -10.28 16.88 -12.03
CA CYS A 158 -10.66 16.67 -10.63
C CYS A 158 -10.61 15.18 -10.27
N GLU A 159 -11.16 14.31 -11.12
CA GLU A 159 -11.13 12.86 -10.93
C GLU A 159 -9.69 12.35 -10.93
N THR A 160 -8.83 12.85 -11.82
CA THR A 160 -7.41 12.47 -11.86
C THR A 160 -6.69 12.84 -10.56
N PHE A 161 -6.92 14.05 -10.01
CA PHE A 161 -6.35 14.44 -8.73
C PHE A 161 -6.89 13.63 -7.56
N VAL A 162 -8.18 13.31 -7.54
CA VAL A 162 -8.73 12.42 -6.51
C VAL A 162 -8.09 11.03 -6.58
N VAL A 163 -7.94 10.46 -7.78
CA VAL A 163 -7.29 9.17 -7.98
C VAL A 163 -5.83 9.19 -7.53
N LEU A 164 -5.05 10.20 -7.94
CA LEU A 164 -3.67 10.38 -7.46
C LEU A 164 -3.60 10.51 -5.94
N GLY A 165 -4.50 11.29 -5.36
CA GLY A 165 -4.62 11.48 -3.92
C GLY A 165 -4.84 10.16 -3.18
N VAL A 166 -5.82 9.38 -3.63
CA VAL A 166 -6.11 8.04 -3.09
C VAL A 166 -4.91 7.11 -3.23
N ILE A 167 -4.25 7.07 -4.40
CA ILE A 167 -3.08 6.21 -4.62
C ILE A 167 -1.97 6.53 -3.61
N PHE A 168 -1.58 7.79 -3.46
CA PHE A 168 -0.50 8.17 -2.55
C PHE A 168 -0.88 8.00 -1.08
N THR A 169 -2.12 8.29 -0.70
CA THR A 169 -2.60 8.03 0.67
C THR A 169 -2.60 6.52 0.98
N THR A 170 -3.00 5.68 0.03
CA THR A 170 -2.93 4.22 0.19
C THR A 170 -1.48 3.73 0.25
N LEU A 171 -0.57 4.31 -0.53
CA LEU A 171 0.88 3.99 -0.50
C LEU A 171 1.57 4.44 0.80
N ALA A 172 1.03 5.42 1.52
CA ALA A 172 1.60 5.82 2.80
C ALA A 172 1.60 4.66 3.82
N ILE A 173 0.59 3.78 3.77
CA ILE A 173 0.50 2.62 4.65
C ILE A 173 1.68 1.65 4.44
N PRO A 174 1.90 1.06 3.24
CA PRO A 174 3.01 0.13 3.02
C PRO A 174 4.39 0.73 3.25
N PHE A 175 4.53 2.06 3.18
CA PHE A 175 5.79 2.73 3.52
C PHE A 175 5.95 3.01 5.02
N ALA A 176 4.86 3.06 5.79
CA ALA A 176 4.89 3.35 7.23
C ALA A 176 5.06 2.09 8.09
N VAL A 177 4.62 0.94 7.58
CA VAL A 177 4.54 -0.30 8.36
C VAL A 177 5.25 -1.43 7.66
N ASP A 178 5.83 -2.32 8.46
CA ASP A 178 6.48 -3.54 7.97
C ASP A 178 5.56 -4.34 7.02
N GLY A 179 6.17 -5.11 6.12
CA GLY A 179 5.42 -5.90 5.12
C GLY A 179 4.35 -6.81 5.74
N ALA A 180 4.54 -7.23 6.99
CA ALA A 180 3.53 -7.97 7.74
C ALA A 180 2.27 -7.12 8.03
N MET A 181 2.45 -5.94 8.60
CA MET A 181 1.36 -5.02 8.93
C MET A 181 0.67 -4.45 7.69
N THR A 182 1.42 -4.26 6.60
CA THR A 182 0.86 -3.92 5.28
C THR A 182 -0.13 -4.98 4.79
N SER A 183 0.26 -6.25 4.90
CA SER A 183 -0.59 -7.38 4.51
C SER A 183 -1.87 -7.42 5.36
N ALA A 184 -1.76 -7.16 6.66
CA ALA A 184 -2.93 -7.05 7.54
C ALA A 184 -3.88 -5.92 7.12
N ALA A 185 -3.34 -4.75 6.75
CA ALA A 185 -4.14 -3.63 6.27
C ALA A 185 -4.92 -3.99 4.98
N TRP A 186 -4.26 -4.62 4.00
CA TRP A 186 -4.93 -5.09 2.78
C TRP A 186 -6.01 -6.14 3.05
N ALA A 187 -5.80 -7.04 4.01
CA ALA A 187 -6.80 -8.04 4.36
C ALA A 187 -8.05 -7.40 5.00
N ILE A 188 -7.86 -6.44 5.91
CA ILE A 188 -8.95 -5.69 6.54
C ILE A 188 -9.69 -4.85 5.49
N GLU A 189 -8.97 -4.17 4.61
CA GLU A 189 -9.55 -3.40 3.50
C GLU A 189 -10.37 -4.31 2.59
N GLY A 190 -9.84 -5.48 2.21
CA GLY A 190 -10.56 -6.48 1.44
C GLY A 190 -11.85 -6.95 2.12
N ALA A 191 -11.84 -7.19 3.44
CA ALA A 191 -13.06 -7.53 4.17
C ALA A 191 -14.09 -6.38 4.18
N GLY A 192 -13.62 -5.13 4.31
CA GLY A 192 -14.46 -3.93 4.21
C GLY A 192 -15.07 -3.74 2.83
N VAL A 193 -14.28 -3.86 1.75
CA VAL A 193 -14.75 -3.79 0.37
C VAL A 193 -15.76 -4.91 0.08
N LEU A 194 -15.54 -6.12 0.62
CA LEU A 194 -16.49 -7.22 0.50
C LEU A 194 -17.84 -6.87 1.14
N TRP A 195 -17.82 -6.34 2.37
CA TRP A 195 -19.04 -5.90 3.07
C TRP A 195 -19.80 -4.82 2.29
N ILE A 196 -19.10 -3.81 1.77
CA ILE A 196 -19.71 -2.74 0.96
C ILE A 196 -20.27 -3.30 -0.35
N SER A 197 -19.53 -4.18 -1.03
CA SER A 197 -19.91 -4.72 -2.33
C SER A 197 -21.12 -5.64 -2.27
N ILE A 198 -21.34 -6.35 -1.15
CA ILE A 198 -22.58 -7.10 -0.89
C ILE A 198 -23.77 -6.14 -0.82
N ARG A 199 -23.65 -5.03 -0.08
CA ARG A 199 -24.72 -4.02 0.04
C ARG A 199 -25.03 -3.32 -1.28
N GLN A 200 -24.00 -3.05 -2.08
CA GLN A 200 -24.15 -2.38 -3.38
C GLN A 200 -24.51 -3.34 -4.53
N ARG A 201 -24.60 -4.66 -4.28
CA ARG A 201 -24.91 -5.71 -5.27
C ARG A 201 -23.90 -5.83 -6.40
N GLN A 202 -22.63 -5.56 -6.13
CA GLN A 202 -21.57 -5.42 -7.14
C GLN A 202 -20.66 -6.64 -7.17
N TRP A 203 -20.89 -7.56 -8.10
CA TRP A 203 -20.20 -8.86 -8.13
C TRP A 203 -18.71 -8.77 -8.46
N LEU A 204 -18.30 -7.85 -9.34
CA LEU A 204 -16.90 -7.60 -9.66
C LEU A 204 -16.10 -7.16 -8.42
N ARG A 205 -16.70 -6.26 -7.63
CA ARG A 205 -16.09 -5.76 -6.38
C ARG A 205 -15.99 -6.84 -5.30
N ARG A 206 -16.95 -7.79 -5.26
CA ARG A 206 -16.84 -8.98 -4.40
C ARG A 206 -15.65 -9.85 -4.80
N GLY A 207 -15.48 -10.12 -6.10
CA GLY A 207 -14.33 -10.86 -6.62
C GLY A 207 -12.99 -10.18 -6.29
N PHE A 208 -12.90 -8.87 -6.55
CA PHE A 208 -11.72 -8.06 -6.20
C PHE A 208 -11.40 -8.11 -4.70
N ALA A 209 -12.42 -7.99 -3.84
CA ALA A 209 -12.24 -8.04 -2.39
C ALA A 209 -11.67 -9.38 -1.90
N VAL A 210 -12.10 -10.50 -2.50
CA VAL A 210 -11.56 -11.83 -2.21
C VAL A 210 -10.12 -11.95 -2.72
N LEU A 211 -9.85 -11.49 -3.95
CA LEU A 211 -8.50 -11.50 -4.52
C LEU A 211 -7.53 -10.68 -3.68
N LEU A 212 -7.94 -9.50 -3.19
CA LEU A 212 -7.12 -8.66 -2.32
C LEU A 212 -6.75 -9.35 -1.00
N GLN A 213 -7.67 -10.10 -0.39
CA GLN A 213 -7.39 -10.87 0.83
C GLN A 213 -6.43 -12.04 0.58
N TYR A 214 -6.52 -12.72 -0.56
CA TYR A 214 -5.54 -13.75 -0.93
C TYR A 214 -4.19 -13.14 -1.29
N ALA A 215 -4.16 -11.97 -1.92
CA ALA A 215 -2.93 -11.22 -2.16
C ALA A 215 -2.24 -10.86 -0.84
N ALA A 216 -3.01 -10.41 0.17
CA ALA A 216 -2.53 -10.16 1.52
C ALA A 216 -1.99 -11.42 2.22
N LEU A 217 -2.66 -12.56 2.08
CA LEU A 217 -2.18 -13.83 2.63
C LEU A 217 -0.85 -14.24 1.98
N VAL A 218 -0.76 -14.16 0.64
CA VAL A 218 0.44 -14.53 -0.12
C VAL A 218 1.59 -13.56 0.19
N SER A 219 1.33 -12.25 0.26
CA SER A 219 2.36 -11.27 0.61
C SER A 219 2.90 -11.50 2.02
N LEU A 220 2.05 -11.88 2.97
CA LEU A 220 2.48 -12.21 4.32
C LEU A 220 3.31 -13.50 4.37
N LEU A 221 2.92 -14.54 3.62
CA LEU A 221 3.73 -15.77 3.49
C LEU A 221 5.11 -15.49 2.91
N ILE A 222 5.18 -14.67 1.86
CA ILE A 222 6.44 -14.23 1.26
C ILE A 222 7.26 -13.46 2.30
N ALA A 223 6.64 -12.50 3.01
CA ALA A 223 7.31 -11.73 4.05
C ALA A 223 7.86 -12.62 5.18
N MET A 224 7.11 -13.65 5.61
CA MET A 224 7.56 -14.62 6.60
C MET A 224 8.70 -15.50 6.10
N GLY A 225 8.69 -15.91 4.83
CA GLY A 225 9.74 -16.75 4.23
C GLY A 225 11.08 -16.02 4.03
N PHE A 226 11.05 -14.71 3.80
CA PHE A 226 12.25 -13.87 3.69
C PHE A 226 12.65 -13.20 5.01
N ALA A 227 11.83 -13.30 6.06
CA ALA A 227 12.14 -12.69 7.34
C ALA A 227 13.29 -13.43 8.03
N ARG A 228 14.28 -12.65 8.50
CA ARG A 228 15.26 -13.16 9.46
C ARG A 228 14.60 -13.25 10.84
N PRO A 229 14.90 -14.29 11.65
CA PRO A 229 14.43 -14.36 13.02
C PRO A 229 14.84 -13.07 13.76
N ALA A 230 13.85 -12.30 14.21
CA ALA A 230 14.11 -11.08 14.96
C ALA A 230 14.66 -11.46 16.33
N ILE A 231 15.84 -10.92 16.66
CA ILE A 231 16.64 -11.30 17.84
C ILE A 231 15.90 -10.97 19.15
N ASP A 232 14.97 -10.00 19.14
CA ASP A 232 14.20 -9.53 20.31
C ASP A 232 12.67 -9.69 20.15
N ALA A 233 12.20 -10.59 19.28
CA ALA A 233 10.76 -10.78 19.13
C ALA A 233 10.13 -11.40 20.38
N THR A 234 8.99 -10.87 20.82
CA THR A 234 8.16 -11.48 21.86
C THR A 234 7.27 -12.57 21.27
N LEU A 235 7.22 -13.74 21.92
CA LEU A 235 6.38 -14.87 21.55
C LEU A 235 4.89 -14.43 21.46
N PHE A 236 4.21 -14.77 20.37
CA PHE A 236 2.79 -14.47 20.10
C PHE A 236 2.35 -12.98 20.14
N ILE A 237 3.26 -12.03 20.34
CA ILE A 237 2.95 -10.58 20.36
C ILE A 237 3.74 -9.81 19.29
N ASN A 238 4.65 -10.48 18.56
CA ASN A 238 5.36 -9.86 17.45
C ASN A 238 4.44 -9.48 16.29
N GLY A 239 4.86 -8.48 15.50
CA GLY A 239 4.09 -7.95 14.39
C GLY A 239 3.71 -9.00 13.33
N GLN A 240 4.57 -9.99 13.06
CA GLN A 240 4.25 -11.05 12.10
C GLN A 240 3.09 -11.92 12.56
N PHE A 241 3.07 -12.31 13.83
CA PHE A 241 1.97 -13.09 14.39
C PHE A 241 0.68 -12.28 14.44
N ILE A 242 0.72 -11.03 14.89
CA ILE A 242 -0.45 -10.14 14.91
C ILE A 242 -1.02 -9.97 13.50
N ALA A 243 -0.17 -9.74 12.49
CA ALA A 243 -0.60 -9.68 11.10
C ALA A 243 -1.24 -11.00 10.63
N GLY A 244 -0.65 -12.14 10.98
CA GLY A 244 -1.20 -13.47 10.68
C GLY A 244 -2.59 -13.67 11.26
N VAL A 245 -2.80 -13.25 12.51
CA VAL A 245 -4.11 -13.26 13.17
C VAL A 245 -5.09 -12.35 12.46
N LEU A 246 -4.71 -11.09 12.15
CA LEU A 246 -5.59 -10.13 11.48
C LEU A 246 -6.02 -10.60 10.08
N VAL A 247 -5.08 -11.14 9.28
CA VAL A 247 -5.38 -11.73 7.96
C VAL A 247 -6.33 -12.92 8.10
N SER A 248 -6.08 -13.82 9.06
CA SER A 248 -6.94 -14.97 9.33
C SER A 248 -8.35 -14.55 9.73
N VAL A 249 -8.47 -13.57 10.64
CA VAL A 249 -9.76 -13.02 11.07
C VAL A 249 -10.49 -12.35 9.92
N ALA A 250 -9.80 -11.60 9.06
CA ALA A 250 -10.41 -10.98 7.87
C ALA A 250 -10.99 -12.02 6.90
N LEU A 251 -10.28 -13.13 6.67
CA LEU A 251 -10.77 -14.26 5.88
C LEU A 251 -12.00 -14.92 6.52
N LEU A 252 -12.00 -15.11 7.84
CA LEU A 252 -13.14 -15.67 8.58
C LEU A 252 -14.37 -14.75 8.54
N ILE A 253 -14.18 -13.44 8.69
CA ILE A 253 -15.25 -12.44 8.52
C ILE A 253 -15.81 -12.53 7.10
N SER A 254 -14.94 -12.60 6.10
CA SER A 254 -15.34 -12.72 4.69
C SER A 254 -16.08 -14.03 4.39
N SER A 255 -15.65 -15.14 5.00
CA SER A 255 -16.35 -16.42 4.97
C SER A 255 -17.77 -16.25 5.51
N ARG A 256 -17.95 -15.61 6.66
CA ARG A 256 -19.28 -15.34 7.22
C ARG A 256 -20.11 -14.47 6.29
N LEU A 257 -19.56 -13.37 5.78
CA LEU A 257 -20.27 -12.41 4.93
C LEU A 257 -20.80 -13.08 3.65
N LEU A 258 -20.00 -13.91 2.99
CA LEU A 258 -20.43 -14.66 1.81
C LEU A 258 -21.31 -15.87 2.16
N GLY A 259 -21.15 -16.44 3.36
CA GLY A 259 -21.96 -17.54 3.85
C GLY A 259 -23.40 -17.14 4.16
N ALA A 260 -23.63 -15.89 4.58
CA ALA A 260 -24.96 -15.33 4.83
C ALA A 260 -25.80 -15.21 3.54
N ASP A 261 -27.12 -15.17 3.67
CA ASP A 261 -28.03 -15.00 2.54
C ASP A 261 -28.29 -13.52 2.22
N PHE A 262 -28.25 -13.16 0.94
CA PHE A 262 -28.48 -11.80 0.44
C PHE A 262 -28.99 -11.79 -1.01
N ALA A 263 -29.69 -10.72 -1.40
CA ALA A 263 -30.50 -10.63 -2.63
C ALA A 263 -29.75 -10.74 -3.97
N SER A 264 -28.42 -10.75 -3.99
CA SER A 264 -27.59 -10.85 -5.21
C SER A 264 -26.52 -11.96 -5.12
N LYS A 265 -26.77 -12.95 -4.27
CA LYS A 265 -25.84 -14.05 -4.01
C LYS A 265 -25.78 -15.02 -5.18
N ARG A 266 -24.58 -15.39 -5.59
CA ARG A 266 -24.32 -16.36 -6.67
C ARG A 266 -24.00 -17.72 -6.06
N ARG A 267 -24.32 -18.81 -6.78
CA ARG A 267 -24.18 -20.19 -6.28
C ARG A 267 -22.75 -20.54 -5.82
N TYR A 268 -21.73 -20.07 -6.55
CA TYR A 268 -20.33 -20.33 -6.22
C TYR A 268 -19.85 -19.61 -4.95
N GLU A 269 -20.53 -18.57 -4.48
CA GLU A 269 -20.10 -17.80 -3.30
C GLU A 269 -20.21 -18.61 -2.00
N ASN A 270 -21.05 -19.66 -1.97
CA ASN A 270 -21.05 -20.63 -0.88
C ASN A 270 -19.77 -21.47 -0.85
N ALA A 271 -19.27 -21.87 -2.02
CA ALA A 271 -17.99 -22.59 -2.10
C ALA A 271 -16.84 -21.65 -1.70
N VAL A 272 -16.84 -20.40 -2.20
CA VAL A 272 -15.84 -19.40 -1.80
C VAL A 272 -15.86 -19.13 -0.29
N SER A 273 -17.05 -19.07 0.32
CA SER A 273 -17.20 -18.95 1.78
C SER A 273 -16.52 -20.10 2.53
N LEU A 274 -16.64 -21.34 2.06
CA LEU A 274 -15.97 -22.51 2.64
C LEU A 274 -14.45 -22.43 2.44
N VAL A 275 -13.99 -22.07 1.24
CA VAL A 275 -12.55 -21.93 0.98
C VAL A 275 -11.95 -20.86 1.88
N LEU A 276 -12.61 -19.71 2.04
CA LEU A 276 -12.17 -18.65 2.96
C LEU A 276 -12.12 -19.10 4.42
N LEU A 277 -13.08 -19.93 4.86
CA LEU A 277 -13.10 -20.49 6.22
C LEU A 277 -11.86 -21.34 6.47
N PHE A 278 -11.62 -22.31 5.58
CA PHE A 278 -10.48 -23.22 5.71
C PHE A 278 -9.16 -22.51 5.49
N SER A 279 -9.07 -21.56 4.55
CA SER A 279 -7.88 -20.72 4.37
C SER A 279 -7.57 -19.93 5.64
N GLY A 280 -8.56 -19.31 6.28
CA GLY A 280 -8.36 -18.55 7.52
C GLY A 280 -7.88 -19.42 8.68
N LEU A 281 -8.49 -20.60 8.89
CA LEU A 281 -8.11 -21.52 9.97
C LEU A 281 -6.73 -22.17 9.73
N LEU A 282 -6.48 -22.59 8.48
CA LEU A 282 -5.20 -23.17 8.09
C LEU A 282 -4.09 -22.14 8.25
N PHE A 283 -4.30 -20.91 7.77
CA PHE A 283 -3.30 -19.86 7.84
C PHE A 283 -2.99 -19.45 9.27
N LEU A 284 -4.00 -19.39 10.15
CA LEU A 284 -3.80 -19.18 11.59
C LEU A 284 -2.93 -20.27 12.21
N THR A 285 -3.17 -21.52 11.82
CA THR A 285 -2.39 -22.68 12.29
C THR A 285 -0.95 -22.62 11.77
N VAL A 286 -0.75 -22.27 10.50
CA VAL A 286 0.61 -22.05 9.93
C VAL A 286 1.34 -20.92 10.67
N CYS A 287 0.66 -19.83 11.00
CA CYS A 287 1.26 -18.73 11.77
C CYS A 287 1.64 -19.18 13.19
N PHE A 288 0.83 -20.02 13.82
CA PHE A 288 1.13 -20.62 15.12
C PHE A 288 2.36 -21.54 15.04
N GLU A 289 2.40 -22.48 14.09
CA GLU A 289 3.56 -23.37 13.89
C GLU A 289 4.84 -22.58 13.62
N ALA A 290 4.76 -21.54 12.78
CA ALA A 290 5.90 -20.66 12.50
C ALA A 290 6.47 -20.02 13.78
N GLN A 291 5.63 -19.72 14.79
CA GLN A 291 6.13 -19.23 16.09
C GLN A 291 6.88 -20.32 16.85
N LEU A 292 6.34 -21.54 16.92
CA LEU A 292 7.03 -22.65 17.60
C LEU A 292 8.40 -22.93 16.95
N LEU A 293 8.46 -22.92 15.62
CA LEU A 293 9.69 -23.08 14.85
C LEU A 293 10.70 -21.94 15.12
N ASN A 294 10.24 -20.68 15.05
CA ASN A 294 11.10 -19.52 15.21
C ASN A 294 11.69 -19.40 16.62
N PHE A 295 10.91 -19.74 17.64
CA PHE A 295 11.34 -19.72 19.04
C PHE A 295 11.94 -21.05 19.53
N ARG A 296 12.04 -22.05 18.65
CA ARG A 296 12.59 -23.40 18.95
C ARG A 296 11.91 -24.07 20.14
N LEU A 297 10.60 -23.94 20.25
CA LEU A 297 9.80 -24.44 21.39
C LEU A 297 9.39 -25.92 21.23
N PHE A 298 10.22 -26.73 20.59
CA PHE A 298 9.90 -28.13 20.29
C PHE A 298 9.79 -29.00 21.55
N ASP A 299 10.54 -28.67 22.60
CA ASP A 299 10.48 -29.38 23.88
C ASP A 299 9.12 -29.24 24.58
N TYR A 300 8.35 -28.21 24.21
CA TYR A 300 7.02 -27.92 24.75
C TYR A 300 5.90 -28.09 23.71
N PHE A 301 6.16 -28.90 22.67
CA PHE A 301 5.29 -29.05 21.52
C PHE A 301 3.86 -29.43 21.93
N VAL A 302 3.72 -30.40 22.83
CA VAL A 302 2.43 -30.94 23.27
C VAL A 302 1.63 -29.89 24.05
N GLU A 303 2.26 -29.19 24.98
CA GLU A 303 1.63 -28.16 25.81
C GLU A 303 1.10 -27.01 24.96
N PHE A 304 1.89 -26.54 24.00
CA PHE A 304 1.48 -25.47 23.10
C PHE A 304 0.34 -25.90 22.17
N HIS A 305 0.38 -27.12 21.63
CA HIS A 305 -0.68 -27.64 20.76
C HIS A 305 -2.01 -27.84 21.49
N LEU A 306 -1.96 -28.35 22.74
CA LEU A 306 -3.15 -28.48 23.58
C LEU A 306 -3.71 -27.10 23.95
N GLY A 307 -2.85 -26.14 24.30
CA GLY A 307 -3.23 -24.76 24.53
C GLY A 307 -3.90 -24.11 23.31
N TYR A 308 -3.32 -24.30 22.12
CA TYR A 308 -3.88 -23.82 20.86
C TYR A 308 -5.23 -24.46 20.54
N ALA A 309 -5.36 -25.79 20.71
CA ALA A 309 -6.62 -26.50 20.52
C ALA A 309 -7.72 -25.99 21.46
N LEU A 310 -7.37 -25.67 22.72
CA LEU A 310 -8.30 -25.05 23.68
C LEU A 310 -8.74 -23.66 23.21
N VAL A 311 -7.81 -22.79 22.81
CA VAL A 311 -8.12 -21.44 22.31
C VAL A 311 -9.03 -21.50 21.09
N VAL A 312 -8.72 -22.35 20.11
CA VAL A 312 -9.55 -22.54 18.91
C VAL A 312 -10.93 -23.09 19.27
N SER A 313 -11.02 -24.03 20.21
CA SER A 313 -12.30 -24.56 20.70
C SER A 313 -13.18 -23.48 21.30
N VAL A 314 -12.63 -22.66 22.19
CA VAL A 314 -13.36 -21.55 22.83
C VAL A 314 -13.81 -20.52 21.79
N ALA A 315 -12.94 -20.19 20.83
CA ALA A 315 -13.27 -19.27 19.75
C ALA A 315 -14.41 -19.80 18.86
N LEU A 316 -14.38 -21.08 18.48
CA LEU A 316 -15.44 -21.71 17.70
C LEU A 316 -16.76 -21.80 18.47
N LEU A 317 -16.73 -22.13 19.76
CA LEU A 317 -17.93 -22.13 20.62
C LEU A 317 -18.56 -20.74 20.71
N GLY A 318 -17.74 -19.69 20.84
CA GLY A 318 -18.20 -18.30 20.75
C GLY A 318 -18.81 -17.99 19.38
N ALA A 319 -18.17 -18.44 18.30
CA ALA A 319 -18.61 -18.23 16.94
C ALA A 319 -19.94 -18.94 16.61
N VAL A 320 -20.30 -20.04 17.28
CA VAL A 320 -21.59 -20.72 17.06
C VAL A 320 -22.78 -19.80 17.40
N ARG A 321 -22.61 -18.84 18.31
CA ARG A 321 -23.65 -17.85 18.65
C ARG A 321 -23.90 -16.84 17.52
N ILE A 322 -23.01 -16.78 16.54
CA ILE A 322 -23.05 -15.83 15.46
C ILE A 322 -24.02 -16.31 14.36
N LYS A 323 -25.15 -15.62 14.22
CA LYS A 323 -26.15 -15.91 13.17
C LYS A 323 -25.58 -15.65 11.76
N GLY A 324 -25.98 -16.49 10.81
CA GLY A 324 -25.67 -16.33 9.38
C GLY A 324 -24.31 -16.87 8.95
N TRP A 325 -23.74 -17.86 9.67
CA TRP A 325 -22.46 -18.49 9.30
C TRP A 325 -22.61 -20.01 9.08
N PRO A 326 -23.30 -20.46 8.02
CA PRO A 326 -23.56 -21.88 7.79
C PRO A 326 -22.29 -22.72 7.58
N ALA A 327 -21.21 -22.09 7.11
CA ALA A 327 -19.92 -22.74 6.92
C ALA A 327 -19.26 -23.18 8.24
N LEU A 328 -19.54 -22.50 9.36
CA LEU A 328 -18.87 -22.73 10.64
C LEU A 328 -19.00 -24.17 11.16
N ARG A 329 -20.10 -24.87 10.84
CA ARG A 329 -20.29 -26.28 11.22
C ARG A 329 -19.17 -27.20 10.75
N PHE A 330 -18.53 -26.86 9.63
CA PHE A 330 -17.43 -27.64 9.07
C PHE A 330 -16.09 -27.38 9.80
N ALA A 331 -15.99 -26.31 10.59
CA ALA A 331 -14.82 -26.01 11.41
C ALA A 331 -14.87 -26.68 12.80
N LEU A 332 -16.03 -27.16 13.26
CA LEU A 332 -16.18 -27.76 14.59
C LEU A 332 -15.27 -28.97 14.87
N PRO A 333 -14.90 -29.82 13.90
CA PRO A 333 -13.96 -30.91 14.13
C PRO A 333 -12.49 -30.49 14.26
N VAL A 334 -12.13 -29.25 13.90
CA VAL A 334 -10.73 -28.79 13.83
C VAL A 334 -9.99 -28.93 15.16
N PRO A 335 -10.57 -28.58 16.34
CA PRO A 335 -9.86 -28.77 17.61
C PRO A 335 -9.58 -30.23 17.96
N VAL A 336 -10.48 -31.15 17.58
CA VAL A 336 -10.26 -32.59 17.78
C VAL A 336 -9.06 -33.06 16.95
N MET A 337 -8.94 -32.56 15.72
CA MET A 337 -7.78 -32.84 14.86
C MET A 337 -6.48 -32.30 15.47
N LEU A 338 -6.48 -31.06 16.00
CA LEU A 338 -5.33 -30.46 16.67
C LEU A 338 -4.91 -31.25 17.92
N MET A 339 -5.88 -31.68 18.73
CA MET A 339 -5.63 -32.52 19.89
C MET A 339 -5.07 -33.90 19.49
N GLY A 340 -5.54 -34.47 18.38
CA GLY A 340 -5.00 -35.70 17.82
C GLY A 340 -3.51 -35.60 17.45
N ILE A 341 -3.07 -34.47 16.89
CA ILE A 341 -1.65 -34.22 16.58
C ILE A 341 -0.81 -34.22 17.87
N ALA A 342 -1.29 -33.57 18.93
CA ALA A 342 -0.61 -33.57 20.23
C ALA A 342 -0.52 -34.98 20.83
N CYS A 343 -1.60 -35.77 20.76
CA CYS A 343 -1.59 -37.15 21.26
C CYS A 343 -0.63 -38.06 20.48
N LEU A 344 -0.53 -37.91 19.16
CA LEU A 344 0.42 -38.68 18.36
C LEU A 344 1.87 -38.36 18.74
N ALA A 345 2.19 -37.09 19.00
CA ALA A 345 3.53 -36.69 19.45
C ALA A 345 3.91 -37.31 20.81
N VAL A 346 2.95 -37.42 21.74
CA VAL A 346 3.16 -38.09 23.04
C VAL A 346 3.46 -39.58 22.86
N LEU A 347 2.73 -40.26 21.97
CA LEU A 347 2.94 -41.69 21.70
C LEU A 347 4.33 -41.97 21.12
N ASP A 348 4.80 -41.12 20.20
CA ASP A 348 6.10 -41.25 19.55
C ASP A 348 7.28 -41.03 20.55
N ALA A 349 7.13 -40.06 21.45
CA ALA A 349 8.07 -39.81 22.54
C ALA A 349 8.15 -40.99 23.53
N HIS A 350 7.05 -41.71 23.76
CA HIS A 350 7.07 -42.90 24.60
C HIS A 350 7.66 -44.12 23.89
N SER A 351 7.42 -44.33 22.60
CA SER A 351 8.01 -45.46 21.87
C SER A 351 9.54 -45.41 21.79
N SER A 352 10.13 -44.21 21.74
CA SER A 352 11.59 -44.04 21.71
C SER A 352 12.29 -44.30 23.05
N LEU A 353 11.56 -44.32 24.17
CA LEU A 353 12.11 -44.69 25.49
C LEU A 353 12.17 -46.21 25.73
N PHE A 354 11.52 -47.01 24.88
CA PHE A 354 11.46 -48.48 24.99
C PHE A 354 12.31 -49.22 23.93
N THR A 355 13.06 -48.48 23.11
CA THR A 355 14.07 -48.99 22.16
C THR A 355 15.44 -48.47 22.54
#